data_AF-A0A147JVV0-F1
#
_entry.id   AF-A0A147JVV0-F1
#
_cell.length_a   1.000
_cell.length_b   1.000
_cell.length_c   1.000
_cell.angle_alpha   90.00
_cell.angle_beta   90.00
_cell.angle_gamma   90.00
#
_symmetry.space_group_name_H-M   'P 1'
#
loop_
_entity.id
_entity.type
_entity.pdbx_description
1 polymer ?
#
loop_
_entity_poly.entity_id
_entity_poly.type
_entity_poly.pdbx_seq_one_letter_code
_entity_poly.pdbx_strand_id
1 'polypeptide(L)'
;MRQLVEIFYDVQDVRIRSFNRLRQVGEVKGVNPNALKKLEREIKTYILSWVKQQPIYARFLCRIRGIGPILSAGIISWLDPARADHPSSFWKFCGLHVEGGRAVKREKGKKLGFSVEMRTFAWKIADSFVKKRTPVYRRIYDEAKVRESEKLGHPEKEPKNCPMYIECMKRLEEKARRTGKEAPEKPPCKLHIDYRARRKMVKRFLADLWAKWREIEGLPVTEPYAIGILGHDRDDTTTKKEAGNP
;
A
#
# COMPACT_ATOMS: atom_id res chain seq x y z
N MET A 1 13.84 -12.04 9.45
CA MET A 1 12.72 -12.02 8.48
C MET A 1 12.74 -10.82 7.54
N ARG A 2 12.93 -9.57 8.01
CA ARG A 2 13.07 -8.36 7.15
C ARG A 2 14.00 -8.59 5.94
N GLN A 3 15.23 -9.01 6.21
CA GLN A 3 16.24 -9.32 5.19
C GLN A 3 15.75 -10.37 4.17
N LEU A 4 15.04 -11.41 4.60
CA LEU A 4 14.54 -12.45 3.70
C LEU A 4 13.47 -11.91 2.74
N VAL A 5 12.64 -10.98 3.21
CA VAL A 5 11.66 -10.27 2.38
C VAL A 5 12.34 -9.32 1.38
N GLU A 6 13.41 -8.64 1.79
CA GLU A 6 14.24 -7.81 0.91
C GLU A 6 14.90 -8.65 -0.18
N ILE A 7 15.58 -9.73 0.20
CA ILE A 7 16.20 -10.70 -0.73
C ILE A 7 15.17 -11.24 -1.72
N PHE A 8 13.95 -11.58 -1.28
CA PHE A 8 12.87 -12.00 -2.19
C PHE A 8 12.60 -10.94 -3.27
N TYR A 9 12.54 -9.66 -2.90
CA TYR A 9 12.28 -8.60 -3.86
C TYR A 9 13.49 -8.29 -4.75
N ASP A 10 14.72 -8.42 -4.24
CA ASP A 10 15.93 -8.28 -5.05
C ASP A 10 15.99 -9.35 -6.14
N VAL A 11 15.75 -10.61 -5.79
CA VAL A 11 15.68 -11.71 -6.75
C VAL A 11 14.55 -11.46 -7.76
N GLN A 12 13.38 -11.00 -7.30
CA GLN A 12 12.26 -10.67 -8.17
C GLN A 12 12.57 -9.55 -9.15
N ASP A 13 13.25 -8.49 -8.70
CA ASP A 13 13.64 -7.38 -9.55
C ASP A 13 14.64 -7.82 -10.61
N VAL A 14 15.65 -8.61 -10.24
CA VAL A 14 16.61 -9.18 -11.20
C VAL A 14 15.89 -10.08 -12.19
N ARG A 15 14.98 -10.94 -11.75
CA ARG A 15 14.19 -11.82 -12.63
C ARG A 15 13.40 -11.01 -13.65
N ILE A 16 12.67 -9.98 -13.21
CA ILE A 16 11.86 -9.14 -14.09
C ILE A 16 12.75 -8.42 -15.11
N ARG A 17 13.88 -7.86 -14.67
CA ARG A 17 14.85 -7.20 -15.57
C ARG A 17 15.41 -8.18 -16.60
N SER A 18 15.76 -9.40 -16.19
CA SER A 18 16.25 -10.45 -17.09
C SER A 18 15.20 -10.85 -18.13
N PHE A 19 13.94 -11.05 -17.74
CA PHE A 19 12.86 -11.32 -18.70
C PHE A 19 12.64 -10.16 -19.68
N ASN A 20 12.69 -8.92 -19.20
CA ASN A 20 12.52 -7.75 -20.06
C ASN A 20 13.67 -7.63 -21.08
N ARG A 21 14.91 -7.95 -20.68
CA ARG A 21 16.05 -8.00 -21.60
C ARG A 21 15.88 -9.07 -22.66
N LEU A 22 15.56 -10.31 -22.26
CA LEU A 22 15.36 -11.41 -23.22
C LEU A 22 14.23 -11.13 -24.22
N ARG A 23 13.20 -10.36 -23.84
CA ARG A 23 12.15 -9.91 -24.77
C ARG A 23 12.65 -8.91 -25.82
N GLN A 24 13.73 -8.18 -25.53
CA GLN A 24 14.31 -7.18 -26.45
C GLN A 24 15.40 -7.78 -27.33
N VAL A 25 16.29 -8.58 -26.75
CA VAL A 25 17.51 -9.07 -27.43
C VAL A 25 17.42 -10.54 -27.89
N GLY A 26 16.35 -11.25 -27.54
CA GLY A 26 16.24 -12.69 -27.79
C GLY A 26 16.96 -13.54 -26.74
N GLU A 27 17.19 -14.81 -27.06
CA GLU A 27 17.87 -15.75 -26.16
C GLU A 27 19.37 -15.44 -26.08
N VAL A 28 19.90 -15.35 -24.85
CA VAL A 28 21.32 -15.04 -24.60
C VAL A 28 21.91 -16.06 -23.63
N LYS A 29 23.05 -16.65 -24.01
CA LYS A 29 23.79 -17.62 -23.20
C LYS A 29 24.13 -17.05 -21.82
N GLY A 30 23.81 -17.79 -20.75
CA GLY A 30 24.12 -17.41 -19.37
C GLY A 30 23.01 -16.66 -18.62
N VAL A 31 21.92 -16.23 -19.28
CA VAL A 31 20.78 -15.58 -18.61
C VAL A 31 19.58 -16.51 -18.59
N ASN A 32 19.39 -17.25 -17.49
CA ASN A 32 18.21 -18.08 -17.28
C ASN A 32 17.31 -17.53 -16.14
N PRO A 33 16.28 -16.71 -16.45
CA PRO A 33 15.39 -16.16 -15.42
C PRO A 33 14.49 -17.21 -14.76
N ASN A 34 14.41 -18.44 -15.29
CA ASN A 34 13.66 -19.51 -14.64
C ASN A 34 14.37 -20.02 -13.38
N ALA A 35 15.71 -19.97 -13.33
CA ALA A 35 16.47 -20.28 -12.12
C ALA A 35 16.12 -19.29 -11.00
N LEU A 36 16.05 -18.00 -11.31
CA LEU A 36 15.62 -16.95 -10.37
C LEU A 36 14.17 -17.16 -9.91
N LYS A 37 13.29 -17.60 -10.81
CA LYS A 37 11.90 -17.95 -10.47
C LYS A 37 11.82 -19.14 -9.50
N LYS A 38 12.74 -20.11 -9.61
CA LYS A 38 12.85 -21.22 -8.66
C LYS A 38 13.30 -20.71 -7.29
N LEU A 39 14.34 -19.88 -7.24
CA LEU A 39 14.82 -19.26 -6.01
C LEU A 39 13.73 -18.40 -5.31
N GLU A 40 12.96 -17.62 -6.07
CA GLU A 40 11.80 -16.89 -5.53
C GLU A 40 10.78 -17.81 -4.85
N ARG A 41 10.51 -18.99 -5.44
CA ARG A 41 9.57 -19.96 -4.86
C ARG A 41 10.13 -20.56 -3.57
N GLU A 42 11.41 -20.88 -3.53
CA GLU A 42 12.09 -21.39 -2.33
C GLU A 42 12.02 -20.37 -1.19
N ILE A 43 12.43 -19.12 -1.46
CA ILE A 43 12.34 -18.02 -0.48
C ILE A 43 10.90 -17.81 -0.01
N LYS A 44 9.93 -17.83 -0.92
CA LYS A 44 8.50 -17.72 -0.57
C LYS A 44 8.04 -18.84 0.36
N THR A 45 8.54 -20.07 0.20
CA THR A 45 8.20 -21.19 1.07
C THR A 45 8.72 -20.98 2.49
N TYR A 46 9.96 -20.51 2.65
CA TYR A 46 10.50 -20.15 3.97
C TYR A 46 9.73 -19.00 4.63
N ILE A 47 9.35 -17.99 3.84
CA ILE A 47 8.52 -16.90 4.34
C ILE A 47 7.15 -17.42 4.77
N LEU A 48 6.53 -18.31 3.97
CA LEU A 48 5.22 -18.88 4.26
C LEU A 48 5.23 -19.71 5.56
N SER A 49 6.24 -20.56 5.77
CA SER A 49 6.32 -21.37 6.98
C SER A 49 6.43 -20.51 8.23
N TRP A 50 7.18 -19.39 8.15
CA TRP A 50 7.30 -18.44 9.25
C TRP A 50 6.01 -17.65 9.51
N VAL A 51 5.38 -17.06 8.48
CA VAL A 51 4.16 -16.24 8.71
C VAL A 51 3.00 -17.07 9.23
N LYS A 52 2.92 -18.37 8.88
CA LYS A 52 1.88 -19.28 9.39
C LYS A 52 1.89 -19.41 10.92
N GLN A 53 3.04 -19.19 11.55
CA GLN A 53 3.19 -19.25 13.01
C GLN A 53 2.73 -17.95 13.70
N GLN A 54 2.46 -16.89 12.93
CA GLN A 54 2.11 -15.58 13.48
C GLN A 54 0.58 -15.46 13.66
N PRO A 55 0.07 -15.16 14.87
CA PRO A 55 -1.37 -15.08 15.14
C PRO A 55 -2.11 -14.09 14.23
N ILE A 56 -1.53 -12.91 13.99
CA ILE A 56 -2.11 -11.90 13.09
C ILE A 56 -2.26 -12.40 11.65
N TYR A 57 -1.35 -13.25 11.19
CA TYR A 57 -1.45 -13.83 9.87
C TYR A 57 -2.62 -14.82 9.78
N ALA A 58 -2.68 -15.76 10.72
CA ALA A 58 -3.69 -16.82 10.75
C ALA A 58 -5.12 -16.27 10.97
N ARG A 59 -5.28 -15.23 11.77
CA ARG A 59 -6.59 -14.69 12.16
C ARG A 59 -7.08 -13.56 11.26
N PHE A 60 -6.19 -12.83 10.58
CA PHE A 60 -6.56 -11.64 9.81
C PHE A 60 -5.94 -11.59 8.41
N LEU A 61 -4.62 -11.49 8.29
CA LEU A 61 -3.97 -11.16 7.00
C LEU A 61 -4.24 -12.20 5.92
N CYS A 62 -4.26 -13.50 6.25
CA CYS A 62 -4.49 -14.56 5.27
C CYS A 62 -5.90 -14.55 4.65
N ARG A 63 -6.87 -13.91 5.31
CA ARG A 63 -8.27 -13.80 4.86
C ARG A 63 -8.47 -12.63 3.89
N ILE A 64 -7.50 -11.71 3.82
CA ILE A 64 -7.59 -10.53 2.96
C ILE A 64 -7.08 -10.88 1.57
N ARG A 65 -8.00 -10.98 0.60
CA ARG A 65 -7.67 -11.17 -0.82
C ARG A 65 -6.62 -10.13 -1.24
N GLY A 66 -5.51 -10.61 -1.82
CA GLY A 66 -4.40 -9.75 -2.26
C GLY A 66 -3.31 -9.51 -1.21
N ILE A 67 -3.49 -9.90 0.06
CA ILE A 67 -2.40 -9.95 1.04
C ILE A 67 -1.85 -11.37 1.10
N GLY A 68 -0.75 -11.58 0.38
CA GLY A 68 -0.04 -12.85 0.37
C GLY A 68 1.01 -12.97 1.50
N PRO A 69 1.70 -14.13 1.57
CA PRO A 69 2.73 -14.39 2.58
C PRO A 69 3.87 -13.36 2.57
N ILE A 70 4.31 -12.92 1.39
CA ILE A 70 5.39 -11.92 1.27
C ILE A 70 4.97 -10.56 1.84
N LEU A 71 3.77 -10.10 1.49
CA LEU A 71 3.26 -8.83 2.02
C LEU A 71 3.02 -8.92 3.53
N SER A 72 2.48 -10.04 3.99
CA SER A 72 2.27 -10.32 5.41
C SER A 72 3.59 -10.33 6.17
N ALA A 73 4.62 -10.99 5.63
CA ALA A 73 5.91 -11.07 6.28
C ALA A 73 6.57 -9.70 6.42
N GLY A 74 6.45 -8.83 5.40
CA GLY A 74 6.93 -7.47 5.54
C GLY A 74 6.13 -6.70 6.59
N ILE A 75 4.80 -6.72 6.53
CA ILE A 75 3.96 -6.09 7.56
C ILE A 75 4.39 -6.53 8.98
N ILE A 76 4.49 -7.84 9.21
CA ILE A 76 4.81 -8.41 10.53
C ILE A 76 6.24 -8.09 10.94
N SER A 77 7.16 -8.05 9.99
CA SER A 77 8.57 -7.79 10.31
C SER A 77 8.83 -6.34 10.68
N TRP A 78 8.14 -5.37 10.07
CA TRP A 78 8.43 -3.95 10.24
C TRP A 78 7.48 -3.21 11.19
N LEU A 79 6.22 -3.64 11.29
CA LEU A 79 5.25 -3.02 12.17
C LEU A 79 5.17 -3.78 13.49
N ASP A 80 4.92 -3.04 14.56
CA ASP A 80 4.80 -3.54 15.92
C ASP A 80 3.61 -2.81 16.58
N PRO A 81 2.52 -3.52 16.90
CA PRO A 81 1.35 -2.91 17.50
C PRO A 81 1.61 -2.41 18.93
N ALA A 82 2.54 -3.02 19.68
CA ALA A 82 2.85 -2.61 21.05
C ALA A 82 3.54 -1.24 21.11
N ARG A 83 4.29 -0.89 20.06
CA ARG A 83 4.96 0.42 19.91
C ARG A 83 4.08 1.49 19.27
N ALA A 84 2.83 1.17 18.96
CA ALA A 84 1.91 2.06 18.28
C ALA A 84 0.61 2.19 19.07
N ASP A 85 0.46 3.27 19.84
CA ASP A 85 -0.76 3.52 20.63
C ASP A 85 -1.97 3.92 19.77
N HIS A 86 -1.70 4.34 18.54
CA HIS A 86 -2.71 4.77 17.58
C HIS A 86 -2.39 4.26 16.17
N PRO A 87 -3.41 4.07 15.31
CA PRO A 87 -3.20 3.69 13.92
C PRO A 87 -2.44 4.77 13.11
N SER A 88 -2.51 6.03 13.55
CA SER A 88 -1.74 7.14 12.97
C SER A 88 -0.23 6.94 13.09
N SER A 89 0.25 6.18 14.08
CA SER A 89 1.66 5.80 14.21
C SER A 89 2.10 4.90 13.07
N PHE A 90 1.27 3.94 12.65
CA PHE A 90 1.52 3.13 11.44
C PHE A 90 1.52 4.01 10.20
N TRP A 91 0.59 4.97 10.08
CA TRP A 91 0.59 5.89 8.95
C TRP A 91 1.85 6.75 8.89
N LYS A 92 2.32 7.25 10.04
CA LYS A 92 3.55 8.03 10.13
C LYS A 92 4.74 7.20 9.66
N PHE A 93 4.92 6.01 10.25
CA PHE A 93 6.01 5.10 9.93
C PHE A 93 6.03 4.65 8.46
N CYS A 94 4.85 4.41 7.87
CA CYS A 94 4.70 4.08 6.44
C CYS A 94 4.81 5.30 5.49
N GLY A 95 5.08 6.51 5.99
CA GLY A 95 5.18 7.73 5.15
C GLY A 95 3.84 8.17 4.52
N LEU A 96 2.73 7.81 5.16
CA LEU A 96 1.36 8.16 4.73
C LEU A 96 0.83 9.43 5.42
N HIS A 97 1.55 9.96 6.41
CA HIS A 97 1.24 11.23 7.04
C HIS A 97 1.43 12.42 6.09
N VAL A 98 0.91 13.57 6.52
CA VAL A 98 1.01 14.85 5.81
C VAL A 98 1.61 15.88 6.76
N GLU A 99 2.40 16.80 6.22
CA GLU A 99 2.97 17.95 6.91
C GLU A 99 2.61 19.19 6.09
N GLY A 100 2.02 20.21 6.73
CA GLY A 100 1.53 21.41 6.03
C GLY A 100 0.53 21.12 4.91
N GLY A 101 -0.35 20.12 5.11
CA GLY A 101 -1.33 19.70 4.10
C GLY A 101 -0.75 18.94 2.88
N ARG A 102 0.56 18.68 2.85
CA ARG A 102 1.25 17.99 1.75
C ARG A 102 1.76 16.63 2.19
N ALA A 103 1.80 15.67 1.26
CA ALA A 103 2.42 14.38 1.51
C ALA A 103 3.93 14.57 1.71
N VAL A 104 4.48 13.94 2.75
CA VAL A 104 5.91 14.06 3.07
C VAL A 104 6.81 13.60 1.93
N LYS A 105 7.80 14.42 1.61
CA LYS A 105 8.80 14.19 0.56
C LYS A 105 10.17 13.99 1.20
N ARG A 106 11.09 13.37 0.45
CA ARG A 106 12.49 13.32 0.88
C ARG A 106 13.13 14.66 0.53
N GLU A 107 13.89 15.21 1.46
CA GLU A 107 14.61 16.47 1.29
C GLU A 107 16.10 16.25 1.51
N LYS A 108 16.93 16.83 0.65
CA LYS A 108 18.39 16.69 0.73
C LYS A 108 18.87 17.27 2.07
N GLY A 109 19.67 16.50 2.79
CA GLY A 109 20.25 16.93 4.07
C GLY A 109 19.35 16.78 5.30
N LYS A 110 18.08 16.38 5.15
CA LYS A 110 17.18 16.14 6.30
C LYS A 110 17.02 14.66 6.62
N LYS A 111 17.02 14.33 7.92
CA LYS A 111 16.70 12.98 8.40
C LYS A 111 15.24 12.65 8.08
N LEU A 112 14.99 11.40 7.68
CA LEU A 112 13.63 10.93 7.34
C LEU A 112 12.88 10.51 8.60
N GLY A 113 11.65 10.99 8.76
CA GLY A 113 10.74 10.60 9.85
C GLY A 113 9.88 9.36 9.55
N PHE A 114 10.18 8.61 8.48
CA PHE A 114 9.42 7.43 8.06
C PHE A 114 10.33 6.38 7.39
N SER A 115 9.90 5.12 7.37
CA SER A 115 10.61 4.04 6.67
C SER A 115 10.31 4.07 5.17
N VAL A 116 11.39 4.08 4.39
CA VAL A 116 11.36 4.03 2.93
C VAL A 116 10.76 2.73 2.42
N GLU A 117 11.12 1.65 3.07
CA GLU A 117 10.73 0.27 2.79
C GLU A 117 9.23 0.14 3.01
N MET A 118 8.73 0.61 4.16
CA MET A 118 7.30 0.58 4.48
C MET A 118 6.47 1.50 3.60
N ARG A 119 7.03 2.64 3.14
CA ARG A 119 6.35 3.47 2.13
C ARG A 119 6.19 2.74 0.80
N THR A 120 7.22 2.01 0.39
CA THR A 120 7.18 1.17 -0.82
C THR A 120 6.19 0.02 -0.65
N PHE A 121 6.18 -0.62 0.53
CA PHE A 121 5.24 -1.68 0.88
C PHE A 121 3.78 -1.21 0.88
N ALA A 122 3.50 -0.04 1.44
CA ALA A 122 2.18 0.59 1.38
C ALA A 122 1.69 0.74 -0.08
N TRP A 123 2.58 1.11 -1.00
CA TRP A 123 2.25 1.16 -2.43
C TRP A 123 1.98 -0.23 -3.00
N LYS A 124 2.79 -1.25 -2.68
CA LYS A 124 2.58 -2.64 -3.12
C LYS A 124 1.24 -3.20 -2.62
N ILE A 125 0.86 -2.89 -1.37
CA ILE A 125 -0.45 -3.24 -0.80
C ILE A 125 -1.57 -2.57 -1.59
N ALA A 126 -1.46 -1.26 -1.83
CA ALA A 126 -2.46 -0.54 -2.61
C ALA A 126 -2.63 -1.14 -4.01
N ASP A 127 -1.51 -1.42 -4.68
CA ASP A 127 -1.50 -2.01 -6.01
C ASP A 127 -2.11 -3.40 -6.04
N SER A 128 -1.82 -4.23 -5.02
CA SER A 128 -2.46 -5.52 -4.86
C SER A 128 -3.97 -5.40 -4.71
N PHE A 129 -4.46 -4.50 -3.85
CA PHE A 129 -5.90 -4.28 -3.65
C PHE A 129 -6.62 -3.82 -4.91
N VAL A 130 -6.03 -2.89 -5.65
CA VAL A 130 -6.59 -2.40 -6.91
C VAL A 130 -6.66 -3.53 -7.95
N LYS A 131 -5.56 -4.27 -8.14
CA LYS A 131 -5.46 -5.35 -9.14
C LYS A 131 -6.30 -6.57 -8.80
N LYS A 132 -6.34 -6.96 -7.53
CA LYS A 132 -7.11 -8.12 -7.05
C LYS A 132 -8.56 -7.78 -6.76
N ARG A 133 -8.95 -6.50 -6.86
CA ARG A 133 -10.29 -5.99 -6.53
C ARG A 133 -10.72 -6.45 -5.14
N THR A 134 -9.84 -6.25 -4.15
CA THR A 134 -10.07 -6.70 -2.78
C THR A 134 -11.34 -6.07 -2.22
N PRO A 135 -12.31 -6.85 -1.71
CA PRO A 135 -13.55 -6.33 -1.14
C PRO A 135 -13.28 -5.31 -0.04
N VAL A 136 -14.23 -4.39 0.19
CA VAL A 136 -14.12 -3.25 1.12
C VAL A 136 -13.05 -2.22 0.69
N TYR A 137 -11.78 -2.60 0.62
CA TYR A 137 -10.69 -1.68 0.27
C TYR A 137 -10.81 -1.13 -1.14
N ARG A 138 -11.23 -1.95 -2.10
CA ARG A 138 -11.49 -1.49 -3.46
C ARG A 138 -12.62 -0.45 -3.50
N ARG A 139 -13.69 -0.68 -2.74
CA ARG A 139 -14.83 0.25 -2.63
C ARG A 139 -14.36 1.61 -2.10
N ILE A 140 -13.58 1.61 -1.02
CA ILE A 140 -12.98 2.82 -0.44
C ILE A 140 -12.10 3.57 -1.44
N TYR A 141 -11.30 2.83 -2.22
CA TYR A 141 -10.49 3.45 -3.27
C TYR A 141 -11.34 4.09 -4.37
N ASP A 142 -12.36 3.39 -4.87
CA ASP A 142 -13.21 3.91 -5.95
C ASP A 142 -14.03 5.13 -5.46
N GLU A 143 -14.63 5.07 -4.26
CA GLU A 143 -15.31 6.19 -3.60
C GLU A 143 -14.37 7.40 -3.39
N ALA A 144 -13.14 7.14 -2.95
CA ALA A 144 -12.15 8.20 -2.75
C ALA A 144 -11.77 8.88 -4.06
N LYS A 145 -11.70 8.16 -5.18
CA LYS A 145 -11.40 8.75 -6.48
C LYS A 145 -12.49 9.70 -6.95
N VAL A 146 -13.75 9.30 -6.81
CA VAL A 146 -14.91 10.12 -7.17
C VAL A 146 -14.90 11.39 -6.31
N ARG A 147 -14.84 11.23 -4.99
CA ARG A 147 -14.83 12.37 -4.05
C ARG A 147 -13.69 13.35 -4.28
N GLU A 148 -12.47 12.86 -4.52
CA GLU A 148 -11.32 13.74 -4.76
C GLU A 148 -11.39 14.42 -6.13
N SER A 149 -12.00 13.79 -7.14
CA SER A 149 -12.24 14.41 -8.44
C SER A 149 -13.29 15.51 -8.33
N GLU A 150 -14.45 15.22 -7.72
CA GLU A 150 -15.55 16.18 -7.51
C GLU A 150 -15.12 17.39 -6.67
N LYS A 151 -14.44 17.14 -5.54
CA LYS A 151 -13.91 18.20 -4.66
C LYS A 151 -13.01 19.19 -5.40
N LEU A 152 -12.31 18.73 -6.42
CA LEU A 152 -11.39 19.53 -7.23
C LEU A 152 -12.00 19.91 -8.59
N GLY A 153 -13.31 19.78 -8.80
CA GLY A 153 -13.96 20.14 -10.06
C GLY A 153 -13.42 19.37 -11.27
N HIS A 154 -13.22 18.06 -11.15
CA HIS A 154 -12.75 17.18 -12.22
C HIS A 154 -11.42 17.62 -12.89
N PRO A 155 -10.30 17.65 -12.15
CA PRO A 155 -9.03 18.14 -12.67
C PRO A 155 -8.42 17.24 -13.77
N GLU A 156 -8.95 16.04 -13.98
CA GLU A 156 -8.64 15.21 -15.15
C GLU A 156 -9.23 15.75 -16.47
N LYS A 157 -10.31 16.55 -16.39
CA LYS A 157 -10.93 17.25 -17.52
C LYS A 157 -10.44 18.70 -17.58
N GLU A 158 -10.37 19.37 -16.43
CA GLU A 158 -9.97 20.77 -16.28
C GLU A 158 -8.72 20.89 -15.38
N PRO A 159 -7.49 20.64 -15.89
CA PRO A 159 -6.28 20.53 -15.07
C PRO A 159 -5.97 21.73 -14.17
N LYS A 160 -6.44 22.92 -14.55
CA LYS A 160 -6.28 24.16 -13.79
C LYS A 160 -6.94 24.11 -12.41
N ASN A 161 -7.95 23.27 -12.23
CA ASN A 161 -8.61 23.08 -10.93
C ASN A 161 -7.73 22.33 -9.92
N CYS A 162 -6.61 21.75 -10.35
CA CYS A 162 -5.66 21.11 -9.45
C CYS A 162 -4.82 22.16 -8.69
N PRO A 163 -4.77 22.14 -7.35
CA PRO A 163 -3.92 23.07 -6.57
C PRO A 163 -2.42 22.94 -6.87
N MET A 164 -2.02 21.82 -7.48
CA MET A 164 -0.63 21.52 -7.85
C MET A 164 -0.34 21.81 -9.33
N TYR A 165 -1.28 22.39 -10.09
CA TYR A 165 -1.17 22.56 -11.54
C TYR A 165 0.12 23.27 -11.93
N ILE A 166 0.38 24.45 -11.36
CA ILE A 166 1.56 25.28 -11.64
C ILE A 166 2.87 24.53 -11.30
N GLU A 167 2.98 23.97 -10.09
CA GLU A 167 4.17 23.20 -9.66
C GLU A 167 4.38 21.97 -10.56
N CYS A 168 3.31 21.33 -11.00
CA CYS A 168 3.37 20.15 -11.86
C CYS A 168 3.85 20.50 -13.27
N MET A 169 3.30 21.54 -13.90
CA MET A 169 3.72 21.99 -15.23
C MET A 169 5.18 22.41 -15.23
N LYS A 170 5.60 23.26 -14.27
CA LYS A 170 7.01 23.67 -14.14
C LYS A 170 7.96 22.48 -14.06
N ARG A 171 7.60 21.45 -13.28
CA ARG A 171 8.41 20.22 -13.16
C ARG A 171 8.46 19.42 -14.47
N LEU A 172 7.35 19.39 -15.21
CA LEU A 172 7.26 18.68 -16.49
C LEU A 172 8.09 19.38 -17.56
N GLU A 173 8.02 20.70 -17.65
CA GLU A 173 8.84 21.54 -18.53
C GLU A 173 10.33 21.41 -18.20
N GLU A 174 10.71 21.45 -16.92
CA GLU A 174 12.12 21.27 -16.53
C GLU A 174 12.63 19.88 -16.91
N LYS A 175 11.80 18.84 -16.70
CA LYS A 175 12.13 17.48 -17.12
C LYS A 175 12.29 17.39 -18.64
N ALA A 176 11.38 17.99 -19.39
CA ALA A 176 11.38 18.05 -20.85
C ALA A 176 12.70 18.66 -21.36
N ARG A 177 13.05 19.85 -20.85
CA ARG A 177 14.32 20.55 -21.13
C ARG A 177 15.55 19.67 -20.85
N ARG A 178 15.60 19.02 -19.70
CA ARG A 178 16.74 18.14 -19.33
C ARG A 178 16.87 16.91 -20.22
N THR A 179 15.75 16.38 -20.74
CA THR A 179 15.74 15.16 -21.55
C THR A 179 15.74 15.40 -23.05
N GLY A 180 15.71 16.66 -23.52
CA GLY A 180 15.55 17.00 -24.93
C GLY A 180 14.22 16.53 -25.52
N LYS A 181 13.19 16.40 -24.68
CA LYS A 181 11.84 15.98 -25.09
C LYS A 181 10.89 17.16 -24.97
N GLU A 182 9.77 17.10 -25.67
CA GLU A 182 8.70 18.08 -25.53
C GLU A 182 7.94 17.89 -24.21
N ALA A 183 7.49 19.00 -23.63
CA ALA A 183 6.66 18.98 -22.44
C ALA A 183 5.23 18.53 -22.82
N PRO A 184 4.57 17.71 -21.98
CA PRO A 184 3.19 17.34 -22.25
C PRO A 184 2.27 18.56 -22.11
N GLU A 185 1.27 18.65 -22.98
CA GLU A 185 0.28 19.73 -22.99
C GLU A 185 -0.50 19.86 -21.66
N LYS A 186 -0.77 18.72 -21.01
CA LYS A 186 -1.47 18.67 -19.71
C LYS A 186 -0.78 17.78 -18.69
N PRO A 187 -0.84 18.16 -17.39
CA PRO A 187 -0.27 17.34 -16.33
C PRO A 187 -1.09 16.06 -16.09
N PRO A 188 -0.50 15.00 -15.52
CA PRO A 188 -1.19 13.73 -15.28
C PRO A 188 -2.09 13.78 -14.03
N CYS A 189 -3.11 14.65 -14.03
CA CYS A 189 -4.03 14.85 -12.90
C CYS A 189 -4.71 13.57 -12.42
N LYS A 190 -5.08 12.68 -13.36
CA LYS A 190 -5.65 11.35 -13.06
C LYS A 190 -4.76 10.53 -12.12
N LEU A 191 -3.44 10.66 -12.24
CA LEU A 191 -2.47 9.96 -11.40
C LEU A 191 -2.42 10.54 -9.98
N HIS A 192 -2.55 11.86 -9.83
CA HIS A 192 -2.66 12.49 -8.52
C HIS A 192 -3.90 12.01 -7.75
N ILE A 193 -5.05 11.94 -8.42
CA ILE A 193 -6.29 11.41 -7.84
C ILE A 193 -6.11 9.94 -7.44
N ASP A 194 -5.55 9.11 -8.32
CA ASP A 194 -5.24 7.70 -8.03
C ASP A 194 -4.35 7.56 -6.78
N TYR A 195 -3.28 8.35 -6.68
CA TYR A 195 -2.37 8.30 -5.55
C TYR A 195 -3.01 8.75 -4.23
N ARG A 196 -3.87 9.79 -4.27
CA ARG A 196 -4.64 10.22 -3.09
C ARG A 196 -5.60 9.12 -2.63
N ALA A 197 -6.34 8.53 -3.55
CA ALA A 197 -7.26 7.43 -3.27
C ALA A 197 -6.54 6.19 -2.71
N ARG A 198 -5.39 5.81 -3.29
CA ARG A 198 -4.55 4.71 -2.77
C ARG A 198 -4.08 4.99 -1.35
N ARG A 199 -3.62 6.21 -1.05
CA ARG A 199 -3.20 6.58 0.31
C ARG A 199 -4.35 6.45 1.30
N LYS A 200 -5.56 6.89 0.93
CA LYS A 200 -6.75 6.78 1.79
C LYS A 200 -7.13 5.31 2.04
N MET A 201 -7.16 4.49 1.00
CA MET A 201 -7.40 3.05 1.10
C MET A 201 -6.39 2.35 2.02
N VAL A 202 -5.09 2.61 1.84
CA VAL A 202 -4.05 1.97 2.67
C VAL A 202 -4.09 2.46 4.11
N LYS A 203 -4.40 3.74 4.35
CA LYS A 203 -4.61 4.24 5.72
C LYS A 203 -5.72 3.47 6.42
N ARG A 204 -6.84 3.20 5.73
CA ARG A 204 -7.91 2.38 6.30
C ARG A 204 -7.43 0.97 6.61
N PHE A 205 -6.77 0.30 5.66
CA PHE A 205 -6.21 -1.04 5.91
C PHE A 205 -5.25 -1.07 7.11
N LEU A 206 -4.36 -0.09 7.23
CA LEU A 206 -3.43 -0.03 8.37
C LEU A 206 -4.16 0.23 9.70
N ALA A 207 -5.30 0.92 9.69
CA ALA A 207 -6.13 1.09 10.87
C ALA A 207 -6.83 -0.21 11.27
N ASP A 208 -7.42 -0.93 10.32
CA ASP A 208 -8.05 -2.23 10.58
C ASP A 208 -7.01 -3.25 11.06
N LEU A 209 -5.82 -3.27 10.43
CA LEU A 209 -4.67 -4.08 10.84
C LEU A 209 -4.26 -3.77 12.28
N TRP A 210 -4.07 -2.50 12.61
CA TRP A 210 -3.67 -2.07 13.94
C TRP A 210 -4.67 -2.52 15.00
N ALA A 211 -5.97 -2.29 14.76
CA ALA A 211 -7.03 -2.66 15.68
C ALA A 211 -7.07 -4.18 15.90
N LYS A 212 -7.06 -4.97 14.81
CA LYS A 212 -7.13 -6.43 14.91
C LYS A 212 -5.89 -7.03 15.55
N TRP A 213 -4.72 -6.45 15.30
CA TRP A 213 -3.47 -6.94 15.88
C TRP A 213 -3.40 -6.68 17.37
N ARG A 214 -3.79 -5.48 17.83
CA ARG A 214 -3.89 -5.19 19.27
C ARG A 214 -4.94 -6.05 19.97
N GLU A 215 -6.09 -6.27 19.35
CA GLU A 215 -7.12 -7.19 19.86
C GLU A 215 -6.55 -8.61 20.06
N ILE A 216 -5.79 -9.12 19.09
CA ILE A 216 -5.18 -10.46 19.16
C ILE A 216 -4.13 -10.56 20.26
N GLU A 217 -3.38 -9.48 20.51
CA GLU A 217 -2.32 -9.43 21.53
C GLU A 217 -2.83 -8.97 22.92
N GLY A 218 -4.13 -8.69 23.07
CA GLY A 218 -4.70 -8.21 24.33
C GLY A 218 -4.24 -6.79 24.71
N LEU A 219 -3.78 -6.00 23.73
CA LEU A 219 -3.32 -4.63 23.93
C LEU A 219 -4.52 -3.66 23.92
N PRO A 220 -4.48 -2.57 24.72
CA PRO A 220 -5.60 -1.63 24.77
C PRO A 220 -5.81 -0.98 23.40
N VAL A 221 -7.05 -1.00 22.92
CA VAL A 221 -7.44 -0.36 21.66
C VAL A 221 -7.99 1.01 22.01
N THR A 222 -7.34 2.08 21.54
CA THR A 222 -7.92 3.41 21.58
C THR A 222 -9.17 3.45 20.72
N GLU A 223 -10.22 4.10 21.23
CA GLU A 223 -11.50 4.24 20.53
C GLU A 223 -11.25 4.68 19.07
N PRO A 224 -11.87 4.02 18.07
CA PRO A 224 -11.52 4.25 16.68
C PRO A 224 -11.72 5.71 16.27
N TYR A 225 -10.68 6.31 15.69
CA TYR A 225 -10.70 7.65 15.08
C TYR A 225 -11.83 7.85 14.04
N ALA A 226 -12.47 6.77 13.57
CA ALA A 226 -13.58 6.82 12.61
C ALA A 226 -14.99 6.69 13.23
N ILE A 227 -15.14 6.35 14.52
CA ILE A 227 -16.45 6.15 15.16
C ILE A 227 -17.12 7.48 15.55
N GLY A 228 -16.43 8.62 15.43
CA GLY A 228 -17.02 9.94 15.69
C GLY A 228 -17.69 10.66 14.50
N ILE A 229 -17.53 10.21 13.24
CA ILE A 229 -18.05 10.99 12.07
C ILE A 229 -18.73 10.16 10.97
N LEU A 230 -18.62 8.82 10.91
CA LEU A 230 -19.30 8.04 9.86
C LEU A 230 -19.91 6.77 10.44
N GLY A 231 -21.22 6.82 10.71
CA GLY A 231 -22.06 5.66 11.01
C GLY A 231 -22.02 4.66 9.87
N HIS A 232 -21.08 3.73 9.94
CA HIS A 232 -21.17 2.49 9.20
C HIS A 232 -21.85 1.47 10.10
N ASP A 233 -23.05 1.10 9.67
CA ASP A 233 -23.92 0.11 10.28
C ASP A 233 -23.13 -1.11 10.75
N ARG A 234 -23.40 -1.48 12.00
CA ARG A 234 -23.10 -2.81 12.50
C ARG A 234 -23.99 -3.75 11.69
N ASP A 235 -23.44 -4.40 10.67
CA ASP A 235 -24.07 -5.59 10.07
C ASP A 235 -24.06 -6.70 11.13
N ASP A 236 -25.10 -6.67 11.96
CA ASP A 236 -25.39 -7.62 13.01
C ASP A 236 -25.87 -8.92 12.36
N THR A 237 -24.94 -9.82 12.08
CA THR A 237 -25.25 -11.17 11.61
C THR A 237 -24.47 -12.21 12.39
N THR A 238 -24.59 -12.19 13.72
CA THR A 238 -24.31 -13.38 14.53
C THR A 238 -24.99 -13.28 15.89
N THR A 239 -26.22 -13.80 16.03
CA THR A 239 -26.74 -14.53 17.21
C THR A 239 -28.25 -14.76 17.09
N LYS A 240 -28.64 -15.84 16.40
CA LYS A 240 -29.82 -16.62 16.78
C LYS A 240 -29.43 -18.09 16.77
N LYS A 241 -28.92 -18.55 17.91
CA LYS A 241 -28.95 -19.95 18.31
C LYS A 241 -29.63 -20.02 19.68
N GLU A 242 -30.69 -20.81 19.70
CA GLU A 242 -31.06 -21.72 20.80
C GLU A 242 -31.48 -21.07 22.13
N ALA A 243 -32.79 -20.93 22.31
CA ALA A 243 -33.44 -21.14 23.59
C ALA A 243 -34.54 -22.18 23.37
N GLY A 244 -34.30 -23.38 23.90
CA GLY A 244 -35.23 -24.49 23.90
C GLY A 244 -36.39 -24.27 24.86
N ASN A 245 -37.41 -25.09 24.59
CA ASN A 245 -38.66 -25.30 25.30
C ASN A 245 -38.50 -25.56 26.82
N PRO A 246 -39.56 -25.38 27.61
CA PRO A 246 -40.47 -26.52 27.86
C PRO A 246 -41.94 -26.26 27.53
#